data_AF-A0AAW5J2Z3-F1
#
_entry.id   AF-A0AAW5J2Z3-F1
#
_cell.length_a   1.000
_cell.length_b   1.000
_cell.length_c   1.000
_cell.angle_alpha   90.00
_cell.angle_beta   90.00
_cell.angle_gamma   90.00
#
_symmetry.space_group_name_H-M   'P 1'
#
loop_
_entity.id
_entity.type
_entity.pdbx_description
1 polymer ?
#
loop_
_entity_poly.entity_id
_entity_poly.type
_entity_poly.pdbx_seq_one_letter_code
_entity_poly.pdbx_strand_id
1 'polypeptide(L)'
;MASPVLSFRVEEGLVEMLDQLALATDRDRQYHLKRALSRYVEAEAWHLKAIDEGLADIDAGKTINLETVKAKWVARATNRVK
;
A
#
# COMPACT_ATOMS: atom_id res chain seq x y z
N MET A 1 -20.55 7.30 -17.80
CA MET A 1 -19.41 6.50 -18.26
C MET A 1 -19.63 5.08 -17.78
N ALA A 2 -19.49 4.06 -18.64
CA ALA A 2 -19.60 2.67 -18.21
C ALA A 2 -18.36 2.29 -17.37
N SER A 3 -18.55 1.53 -16.29
CA SER A 3 -17.44 1.06 -15.47
C SER A 3 -16.58 0.06 -16.25
N PRO A 4 -15.24 0.16 -16.20
CA PRO A 4 -14.37 -0.80 -16.87
C PRO A 4 -14.52 -2.21 -16.26
N VAL A 5 -14.40 -3.24 -17.10
CA VAL A 5 -14.44 -4.64 -16.67
C VAL A 5 -13.01 -5.18 -16.58
N LEU A 6 -12.67 -5.79 -15.45
CA LEU A 6 -11.42 -6.50 -15.24
C LEU A 6 -11.68 -8.00 -15.22
N SER A 7 -10.91 -8.76 -16.00
CA SER A 7 -10.95 -10.23 -16.03
C SER A 7 -9.58 -10.77 -15.68
N PHE A 8 -9.53 -11.74 -14.77
CA PHE A 8 -8.31 -12.37 -14.31
C PHE A 8 -8.57 -13.83 -13.94
N ARG A 9 -7.52 -14.64 -13.95
CA ARG A 9 -7.58 -16.05 -13.54
C ARG A 9 -7.53 -16.14 -12.01
N VAL A 10 -8.35 -17.01 -11.45
CA VAL A 10 -8.44 -17.27 -10.00
C VAL A 10 -8.38 -18.76 -9.77
N GLU A 11 -7.71 -19.18 -8.69
CA GLU A 11 -7.72 -20.57 -8.25
C GLU A 11 -9.13 -20.98 -7.82
N GLU A 12 -9.53 -22.21 -8.16
CA GLU A 12 -10.88 -22.71 -7.92
C GLU A 12 -11.29 -22.64 -6.44
N GLY A 13 -10.40 -23.06 -5.53
CA GLY A 13 -10.66 -22.99 -4.09
C GLY A 13 -10.92 -21.56 -3.58
N LEU A 14 -10.30 -20.55 -4.17
CA LEU A 14 -10.55 -19.16 -3.80
C LEU A 14 -11.93 -18.68 -4.30
N VAL A 15 -12.40 -19.18 -5.45
CA VAL A 15 -13.75 -18.92 -5.95
C VAL A 15 -14.79 -19.54 -5.01
N GLU A 16 -14.57 -20.78 -4.56
CA GLU A 16 -15.45 -21.45 -3.60
C GLU A 16 -15.53 -20.69 -2.27
N MET A 17 -14.40 -20.23 -1.74
CA MET A 17 -14.38 -19.41 -0.52
C MET A 17 -15.14 -18.09 -0.69
N LEU A 18 -15.00 -17.45 -1.85
CA LEU A 18 -15.73 -16.22 -2.17
C LEU A 18 -17.25 -16.47 -2.26
N ASP A 19 -17.66 -17.62 -2.78
CA ASP A 19 -19.07 -18.02 -2.83
C ASP A 19 -19.68 -18.23 -1.46
N GLN A 20 -18.96 -18.92 -0.57
CA GLN A 20 -19.42 -19.08 0.81
C GLN A 20 -19.55 -17.73 1.52
N LEU A 21 -18.60 -16.82 1.30
CA LEU A 21 -18.66 -15.47 1.85
C LEU A 21 -19.85 -14.67 1.29
N ALA A 22 -20.10 -14.76 -0.01
CA ALA A 22 -21.23 -14.11 -0.67
C ALA A 22 -22.57 -14.57 -0.04
N LEU A 23 -22.75 -15.89 0.08
CA LEU A 23 -23.92 -16.50 0.70
C LEU A 23 -24.09 -16.07 2.17
N ALA A 24 -23.03 -16.16 2.97
CA ALA A 24 -23.08 -15.85 4.40
C ALA A 24 -23.35 -14.37 4.70
N THR A 25 -23.09 -13.48 3.75
CA THR A 25 -23.23 -12.02 3.94
C THR A 25 -24.41 -11.41 3.20
N ASP A 26 -25.17 -12.21 2.44
CA ASP A 26 -26.24 -11.76 1.54
C ASP A 26 -25.74 -10.64 0.58
N ARG A 27 -24.54 -10.83 0.02
CA ARG A 27 -23.89 -9.90 -0.91
C ARG A 27 -23.32 -10.65 -2.09
N ASP A 28 -23.33 -10.03 -3.26
CA ASP A 28 -22.78 -10.64 -4.46
C ASP A 28 -21.23 -10.68 -4.45
N ARG A 29 -20.66 -11.49 -5.35
CA ARG A 29 -19.21 -11.57 -5.54
C ARG A 29 -18.61 -10.20 -5.86
N GLN A 30 -19.32 -9.38 -6.64
CA GLN A 30 -18.80 -8.08 -7.08
C GLN A 30 -18.60 -7.11 -5.91
N TYR A 31 -19.50 -7.11 -4.92
CA TYR A 31 -19.36 -6.31 -3.71
C TYR A 31 -18.06 -6.64 -2.97
N HIS A 32 -17.81 -7.93 -2.74
CA HIS A 32 -16.60 -8.40 -2.04
C HIS A 32 -15.34 -8.11 -2.84
N LEU A 33 -15.35 -8.36 -4.16
CA LEU A 33 -14.22 -8.07 -5.03
C LEU A 33 -13.89 -6.58 -5.08
N LYS A 34 -14.89 -5.70 -5.21
CA LYS A 34 -14.69 -4.25 -5.17
C LYS A 34 -14.09 -3.82 -3.84
N ARG A 35 -14.66 -4.31 -2.73
CA ARG A 35 -14.18 -4.00 -1.38
C ARG A 35 -12.75 -4.47 -1.15
N ALA A 36 -12.41 -5.69 -1.58
CA ALA A 36 -11.07 -6.24 -1.45
C ALA A 36 -10.06 -5.44 -2.29
N LEU A 37 -10.40 -5.14 -3.55
CA LEU A 37 -9.55 -4.36 -4.44
C LEU A 37 -9.30 -2.95 -3.90
N SER A 38 -10.34 -2.23 -3.45
CA SER A 38 -10.19 -0.90 -2.87
C SER A 38 -9.24 -0.92 -1.66
N ARG A 39 -9.45 -1.88 -0.74
CA ARG A 39 -8.59 -2.02 0.45
C ARG A 39 -7.14 -2.32 0.09
N TYR A 40 -6.92 -3.21 -0.88
CA TYR A 40 -5.58 -3.55 -1.33
C TYR A 40 -4.89 -2.34 -1.95
N VAL A 41 -5.54 -1.65 -2.88
CA VAL A 41 -4.96 -0.48 -3.55
C VAL A 41 -4.70 0.64 -2.55
N GLU A 42 -5.62 0.95 -1.65
CA GLU A 42 -5.41 1.95 -0.59
C GLU A 42 -4.22 1.58 0.31
N ALA A 43 -4.09 0.30 0.67
CA ALA A 43 -3.01 -0.19 1.50
C ALA A 43 -1.65 -0.24 0.80
N GLU A 44 -1.59 -0.31 -0.53
CA GLU A 44 -0.33 -0.35 -1.29
C GLU A 44 0.07 1.01 -1.88
N ALA A 45 -0.91 1.90 -2.09
CA ALA A 45 -0.69 3.21 -2.71
C ALA A 45 0.14 4.16 -1.84
N TRP A 46 0.37 3.86 -0.55
CA TRP A 46 1.20 4.71 0.31
C TRP A 46 2.61 4.88 -0.23
N HIS A 47 3.18 3.85 -0.87
CA HIS A 47 4.53 3.93 -1.44
C HIS A 47 4.60 4.98 -2.55
N LEU A 48 3.56 5.06 -3.40
CA LEU A 48 3.50 6.04 -4.48
C LEU A 48 3.45 7.46 -3.91
N LYS A 49 2.61 7.66 -2.90
CA LYS A 49 2.51 8.93 -2.18
C LYS A 49 3.83 9.33 -1.52
N ALA A 50 4.54 8.37 -0.92
CA ALA A 50 5.85 8.62 -0.30
C ALA A 50 6.93 8.98 -1.33
N ILE A 51 6.88 8.38 -2.52
CA ILE A 51 7.78 8.74 -3.64
C ILE A 51 7.50 10.17 -4.09
N ASP A 52 6.24 10.51 -4.33
CA ASP A 52 5.85 11.86 -4.76
C ASP A 52 6.21 12.92 -3.73
N GLU A 53 6.02 12.63 -2.43
CA GLU A 53 6.45 13.49 -1.33
C GLU A 53 7.98 13.68 -1.31
N GLY A 54 8.74 12.59 -1.51
CA GLY A 54 10.19 12.65 -1.61
C GLY A 54 10.69 13.49 -2.79
N LEU A 55 10.05 13.37 -3.95
CA LEU A 55 10.35 14.19 -5.12
C LEU A 55 10.06 15.67 -4.85
N ALA A 56 8.91 15.98 -4.26
CA ALA A 56 8.55 17.35 -3.89
C ALA A 56 9.52 17.96 -2.86
N ASP A 57 10.01 17.17 -1.91
CA ASP A 57 11.01 17.62 -0.94
C ASP A 57 12.39 17.88 -1.58
N ILE A 58 12.77 17.10 -2.60
CA ILE A 58 13.97 17.35 -3.41
C ILE A 58 13.81 18.67 -4.17
N ASP A 59 12.69 18.86 -4.86
CA ASP A 59 12.40 20.08 -5.64
C ASP A 59 12.35 21.33 -4.75
N ALA A 60 11.85 21.20 -3.53
CA ALA A 60 11.83 22.26 -2.52
C ALA A 60 13.18 22.48 -1.82
N GLY A 61 14.22 21.71 -2.16
CA GLY A 61 15.55 21.81 -1.56
C GLY A 61 15.63 21.30 -0.12
N LYS A 62 14.63 20.57 0.38
CA LYS A 62 14.61 19.99 1.74
C LYS A 62 15.46 18.73 1.85
N THR A 63 16.69 18.80 1.36
CA THR A 63 17.65 17.70 1.40
C THR A 63 18.69 17.95 2.49
N ILE A 64 19.34 16.87 2.94
CA ILE A 64 20.44 16.95 3.91
C ILE A 64 21.63 16.18 3.36
N ASN A 65 22.83 16.71 3.60
CA ASN A 65 24.06 16.02 3.20
C ASN A 65 24.20 14.68 3.93
N LEU A 66 24.60 13.65 3.17
CA LEU A 66 24.80 12.29 3.68
C LEU A 66 25.73 12.23 4.89
N GLU A 67 26.82 12.99 4.88
CA GLU A 67 27.81 12.99 5.98
C GLU A 67 27.19 13.51 7.29
N THR A 68 26.29 14.49 7.20
CA THR A 68 25.54 14.99 8.37
C THR A 68 24.59 13.93 8.92
N VAL A 69 23.95 13.12 8.06
CA VAL A 69 23.05 12.04 8.49
C VAL A 69 23.84 10.92 9.16
N LYS A 70 24.97 10.49 8.58
CA LYS A 70 25.85 9.46 9.17
C LYS A 70 26.32 9.85 10.57
N ALA A 71 26.78 11.09 10.75
CA ALA A 71 27.21 11.59 12.04
C ALA A 71 26.08 11.51 13.09
N LYS A 72 24.85 11.88 12.72
CA LYS A 72 23.67 11.78 13.61
C LYS A 72 23.36 10.33 14.00
N TRP A 73 23.47 9.37 13.08
CA TRP A 73 23.22 7.96 13.37
C TRP A 73 24.26 7.37 14.33
N VAL A 74 25.54 7.67 14.13
CA VAL A 74 26.62 7.24 15.04
C VAL A 74 26.37 7.79 16.44
N ALA A 75 26.11 9.09 16.58
CA ALA A 75 25.83 9.71 17.87
C ALA A 75 24.61 9.07 18.58
N ARG A 76 23.54 8.77 17.83
CA ARG A 76 22.34 8.12 18.37
C ARG A 76 22.60 6.67 18.80
N ALA A 77 23.44 5.93 18.08
CA ALA A 77 23.84 4.58 18.46
C ALA A 77 24.64 4.58 19.77
N THR A 78 25.61 5.50 19.92
CA THR A 78 26.43 5.62 21.13
C THR A 78 25.59 5.97 22.37
N ASN A 79 24.57 6.84 22.23
CA ASN A 79 23.69 7.22 23.33
C ASN A 79 22.69 6.15 23.76
N ARG A 80 22.44 5.11 22.96
CA ARG A 80 21.56 3.98 23.33
C ARG A 80 22.27 2.90 24.15
N VAL A 81 23.60 2.94 24.19
CA VAL A 81 24.45 1.93 24.84
C VAL A 81 24.92 2.40 26.23
N LYS A 82 24.67 3.66 26.59
CA LYS A 82 24.82 4.19 27.95
C LYS A 82 23.51 4.09 28.72
#